data_AF-A0A268BV49-F1
#
_entry.id   AF-A0A268BV49-F1
#
_cell.length_a   1.000
_cell.length_b   1.000
_cell.length_c   1.000
_cell.angle_alpha   90.00
_cell.angle_beta   90.00
_cell.angle_gamma   90.00
#
_symmetry.space_group_name_H-M   'P 1'
#
loop_
_entity.id
_entity.type
_entity.pdbx_description
1 polymer ?
#
loop_
_entity_poly.entity_id
_entity_poly.type
_entity_poly.pdbx_seq_one_letter_code
_entity_poly.pdbx_strand_id
1 'polypeptide(L)' 'MLYKIVREANGTKTYLKHSNSTSDMLFRNEKEATYLMKKLNAQTKSEIRWSVQACIDQKPYP' A
#
# COMPACT_ATOMS: atom_id res chain seq x y z
N MET A 1 -8.52 -3.47 11.98
CA MET A 1 -7.58 -2.56 11.28
C MET A 1 -7.48 -3.01 9.83
N LEU A 2 -7.54 -2.10 8.87
CA LEU A 2 -7.24 -2.44 7.47
C LEU A 2 -5.82 -1.96 7.16
N TYR A 3 -5.19 -2.54 6.13
CA TYR A 3 -3.85 -2.19 5.69
C TYR A 3 -3.87 -1.91 4.19
N LYS A 4 -3.10 -0.92 3.76
CA LYS A 4 -2.82 -0.59 2.36
C LYS A 4 -1.34 -0.72 2.10
N ILE A 5 -0.99 -0.92 0.84
CA ILE A 5 0.39 -0.84 0.39
C ILE A 5 0.54 0.50 -0.35
N VAL A 6 1.54 1.28 0.01
CA VAL A 6 1.89 2.54 -0.65
C VAL A 6 3.23 2.39 -1.34
N ARG A 7 3.36 2.89 -2.57
CA ARG A 7 4.63 3.12 -3.24
C ARG A 7 5.00 4.58 -3.15
N GLU A 8 6.25 4.86 -2.82
CA GLU A 8 6.86 6.17 -2.94
C GLU A 8 7.90 6.12 -4.06
N ALA A 9 7.74 7.00 -5.05
CA ALA A 9 8.66 7.16 -6.17
C ALA A 9 8.85 8.67 -6.41
N ASN A 10 10.09 9.15 -6.37
CA ASN A 10 10.43 10.57 -6.60
C ASN A 10 9.57 11.55 -5.78
N GLY A 11 9.34 11.24 -4.50
CA GLY A 11 8.52 12.06 -3.59
C GLY A 11 7.00 11.94 -3.79
N THR A 12 6.54 11.16 -4.76
CA THR A 12 5.11 10.91 -4.99
C THR A 12 4.68 9.61 -4.34
N LYS A 13 3.65 9.67 -3.48
CA LYS A 13 3.03 8.51 -2.84
C LYS A 13 1.80 8.06 -3.63
N THR A 14 1.72 6.78 -3.95
CA THR A 14 0.54 6.18 -4.59
C THR A 14 0.20 4.85 -3.95
N TYR A 15 -1.09 4.57 -3.79
CA TYR A 15 -1.55 3.32 -3.19
C TYR A 15 -1.65 2.20 -4.24
N LEU A 16 -1.41 0.96 -3.79
CA LEU A 16 -1.66 -0.21 -4.60
C LEU A 16 -3.16 -0.33 -4.86
N LYS A 17 -3.54 -0.51 -6.13
CA LYS A 17 -4.94 -0.61 -6.57
C LYS A 17 -5.25 -2.01 -7.06
N HIS A 18 -6.53 -2.37 -7.09
CA HIS A 18 -6.97 -3.57 -7.77
C HIS A 18 -6.72 -3.46 -9.27
N SER A 19 -6.24 -4.53 -9.93
CA SER A 19 -5.90 -4.52 -11.35
C SER A 19 -7.04 -4.05 -12.27
N ASN A 20 -8.29 -4.22 -11.83
CA ASN A 20 -9.49 -3.89 -12.60
C ASN A 20 -10.30 -2.73 -11.99
N SER A 21 -9.73 -1.96 -11.06
CA SER A 21 -10.45 -0.85 -10.42
C SER A 21 -9.54 0.29 -10.00
N THR A 22 -10.10 1.50 -9.92
CA THR A 22 -9.41 2.66 -9.34
C THR A 22 -9.34 2.62 -7.82
N SER A 23 -10.00 1.64 -7.19
CA SER A 23 -10.03 1.43 -5.74
C SER A 23 -8.72 0.88 -5.20
N ASP A 24 -8.32 1.40 -4.04
CA ASP A 24 -7.17 0.92 -3.29
C ASP A 24 -7.38 -0.53 -2.83
N MET A 25 -6.30 -1.31 -2.85
CA MET A 25 -6.29 -2.67 -2.36
C MET A 25 -6.19 -2.68 -0.83
N LEU A 26 -7.19 -3.26 -0.19
CA LEU A 26 -7.32 -3.34 1.26
C LEU A 26 -7.01 -4.74 1.76
N PHE A 27 -6.11 -4.84 2.73
CA PHE A 27 -5.75 -6.08 3.39
C PHE A 27 -6.33 -6.09 4.81
N ARG A 28 -6.96 -7.21 5.19
CA ARG A 28 -7.45 -7.42 6.56
C ARG A 28 -6.33 -7.86 7.51
N ASN A 29 -5.22 -8.36 6.96
CA ASN A 29 -4.11 -8.90 7.70
C ASN A 29 -2.80 -8.19 7.31
N GLU A 30 -2.08 -7.69 8.31
CA GLU A 30 -0.77 -7.06 8.12
C GLU A 30 0.24 -8.00 7.49
N LYS A 31 0.21 -9.29 7.84
CA LYS A 31 1.15 -10.29 7.31
C LYS A 31 0.99 -10.47 5.81
N GLU A 32 -0.24 -10.47 5.31
CA GLU A 32 -0.53 -10.56 3.88
C GLU A 32 -0.07 -9.31 3.14
N ALA A 33 -0.36 -8.13 3.69
CA ALA A 33 0.11 -6.86 3.14
C ALA A 33 1.65 -6.79 3.09
N THR A 34 2.31 -7.25 4.16
CA THR A 34 3.77 -7.28 4.28
C THR A 34 4.39 -8.27 3.32
N TYR A 35 3.79 -9.45 3.17
CA TYR A 35 4.25 -10.46 2.22
C TYR A 35 4.22 -9.92 0.79
N LEU A 36 3.12 -9.26 0.40
CA LEU A 36 3.02 -8.67 -0.93
C LEU A 36 3.97 -7.47 -1.10
N MET A 37 4.10 -6.59 -0.10
CA MET A 37 5.06 -5.49 -0.10
C MET A 37 6.49 -5.99 -0.32
N LYS A 38 6.90 -7.09 0.33
CA LYS A 38 8.24 -7.69 0.13
C LYS A 38 8.43 -8.19 -1.30
N LYS A 39 7.42 -8.85 -1.89
CA LYS A 39 7.45 -9.27 -3.30
C LYS A 39 7.58 -8.09 -4.25
N LEU A 40 6.81 -7.03 -4.00
CA LEU A 40 6.86 -5.81 -4.81
C LEU A 40 8.24 -5.17 -4.72
N ASN A 41 8.80 -5.00 -3.52
CA ASN A 41 10.17 -4.47 -3.37
C ASN A 41 11.24 -5.34 -4.04
N ALA A 42 11.10 -6.67 -4.04
CA ALA A 42 12.04 -7.56 -4.72
C ALA A 42 12.00 -7.43 -6.26
N GLN A 43 10.85 -7.01 -6.82
CA GLN A 43 10.65 -6.85 -8.27
C GLN A 43 10.84 -5.42 -8.75
N THR A 44 10.90 -4.43 -7.84
CA THR A 44 10.94 -3.02 -8.21
C THR A 44 12.38 -2.49 -8.17
N LYS A 45 12.74 -1.62 -9.12
CA LYS A 45 14.05 -0.96 -9.18
C LYS A 45 14.24 -0.01 -7.99
N SER A 46 15.50 0.25 -7.59
CA SER A 46 15.89 0.93 -6.34
C SER A 46 15.23 2.29 -6.04
N GLU A 47 14.70 2.98 -7.05
CA GLU A 47 14.09 4.31 -6.91
C GLU A 47 12.67 4.28 -6.35
N ILE A 48 12.02 3.10 -6.34
CA ILE A 48 10.66 2.95 -5.84
C ILE A 48 10.71 2.10 -4.58
N ARG A 49 10.10 2.60 -3.51
CA ARG A 49 9.95 1.86 -2.24
C ARG A 49 8.50 1.62 -1.93
N TRP A 50 8.15 0.35 -1.71
CA TRP A 50 6.83 -0.06 -1.24
C TRP A 50 6.85 -0.21 0.28
N SER A 51 5.80 0.26 0.95
CA SER A 51 5.61 0.11 2.39
C SER A 51 4.16 -0.21 2.73
N VAL A 52 3.95 -0.84 3.89
CA VAL A 52 2.61 -1.11 4.42
C VAL A 52 2.19 0.06 5.28
N GLN A 53 1.00 0.58 5.04
CA GLN A 53 0.40 1.63 5.84
C GLN A 53 -0.91 1.11 6.43
N ALA A 54 -1.05 1.17 7.74
CA ALA A 54 -2.31 0.88 8.38
C ALA A 54 -3.33 1.95 7.99
N CYS A 55 -4.50 1.52 7.52
CA CYS A 55 -5.67 2.38 7.40
C CYS A 55 -6.14 2.66 8.81
N ILE A 56 -5.67 3.78 9.35
CA ILE A 56 -6.37 4.44 10.43
C ILE A 56 -7.64 4.97 9.77
N ASP A 57 -8.80 4.62 10.30
CA ASP A 57 -10.07 5.22 9.91
C ASP A 57 -9.94 6.74 10.17
N GLN A 58 -9.45 7.50 9.19
CA GLN A 58 -9.45 8.95 9.26
C GLN A 58 -10.90 9.39 9.00
N LYS A 59 -11.73 9.24 10.02
CA LYS A 59 -12.71 10.28 10.30
C LYS A 59 -12.04 11.33 11.17
N PRO A 60 -11.67 12.50 10.64
CA PRO A 60 -12.03 13.71 11.33
C PRO A 60 -13.49 14.02 10.96
N TYR A 61 -14.37 13.92 11.96
CA TYR A 61 -15.74 14.48 11.97
C TYR A 61 -15.76 15.93 11.42
N PRO A 62 -16.88 16.43 10.86
CA PRO A 62 -18.22 16.46 11.46
C PRO A 62 -19.22 15.45 10.91
#